data_AF-A0A9P5XFZ0-F1
#
_entry.id   AF-A0A9P5XFZ0-F1
#
_cell.length_a   1.000
_cell.length_b   1.000
_cell.length_c   1.000
_cell.angle_alpha   90.00
_cell.angle_beta   90.00
_cell.angle_gamma   90.00
#
_symmetry.space_group_name_H-M   'P 1'
#
loop_
_entity.id
_entity.type
_entity.pdbx_description
1 polymer ?
#
loop_
_entity_poly.entity_id
_entity_poly.type
_entity_poly.pdbx_seq_one_letter_code
_entity_poly.pdbx_strand_id
1 'polypeptide(L)'
;MFKKLLITTLALAVTTVMALPSVPSVFNRQTGDLATCDYVFVPGVPVDPATTNLLAEFNFITGHSLAVGAPSGAIDGTGSTFTENPNDSFNVHNELSAQGWTCAQTKEFLEGLARSTQLGPSGISWLIQSVACTCAT
;
A
#
# COMPACT_ATOMS: atom_id res chain seq x y z
N MET A 1 71.65 31.32 -14.50
CA MET A 1 70.94 31.84 -15.69
C MET A 1 69.81 30.87 -16.03
N PHE A 2 68.55 31.35 -16.01
CA PHE A 2 67.31 30.80 -16.62
C PHE A 2 66.86 29.37 -16.26
N LYS A 3 65.60 29.02 -15.96
CA LYS A 3 64.32 29.71 -15.76
C LYS A 3 63.37 28.68 -15.12
N LYS A 4 62.54 29.09 -14.16
CA LYS A 4 61.41 28.33 -13.62
C LYS A 4 60.41 27.99 -14.74
N LEU A 5 59.79 26.81 -14.69
CA LEU A 5 58.47 26.59 -15.29
C LEU A 5 57.58 25.83 -14.30
N LEU A 6 56.76 26.60 -13.56
CA LEU A 6 55.59 26.09 -12.86
C LEU A 6 54.55 25.70 -13.91
N ILE A 7 54.00 24.48 -13.80
CA ILE A 7 52.79 24.09 -14.54
C ILE A 7 51.66 24.05 -13.52
N THR A 8 50.84 25.10 -13.52
CA THR A 8 49.62 25.20 -12.72
C THR A 8 48.47 24.67 -13.55
N THR A 9 47.99 23.45 -13.28
CA THR A 9 46.78 22.91 -13.91
C THR A 9 45.55 23.51 -13.26
N LEU A 10 44.81 24.31 -14.04
CA LEU A 10 43.51 24.89 -13.71
C LEU A 10 42.43 23.84 -14.02
N ALA A 11 41.75 23.32 -12.99
CA ALA A 11 40.59 22.44 -13.17
C ALA A 11 39.32 23.29 -13.30
N LEU A 12 38.67 23.27 -14.47
CA LEU A 12 37.32 23.81 -14.64
C LEU A 12 36.32 22.82 -14.04
N ALA A 13 35.67 23.20 -12.94
CA ALA A 13 34.49 22.50 -12.45
C ALA A 13 33.25 23.05 -13.19
N VAL A 14 32.70 22.25 -14.12
CA VAL A 14 31.42 22.51 -14.75
C VAL A 14 30.32 22.09 -13.77
N THR A 15 29.64 23.05 -13.16
CA THR A 15 28.43 22.81 -12.36
C THR A 15 27.24 22.64 -13.28
N THR A 16 26.87 21.39 -13.57
CA THR A 16 25.59 21.07 -14.19
C THR A 16 24.47 21.26 -13.16
N VAL A 17 23.74 22.37 -13.26
CA VAL A 17 22.49 22.57 -12.52
C VAL A 17 21.44 21.64 -13.14
N MET A 18 21.14 20.54 -12.47
CA MET A 18 19.99 19.70 -12.84
C MET A 18 18.71 20.45 -12.46
N ALA A 19 18.01 20.96 -13.47
CA ALA A 19 16.64 21.43 -13.30
C ALA A 19 15.76 20.19 -13.07
N LEU A 20 15.22 20.05 -11.86
CA LEU A 20 14.21 19.03 -11.55
C LEU A 20 12.94 19.40 -12.35
N PRO A 21 12.33 18.45 -13.08
CA PRO A 21 11.01 18.69 -13.64
C PRO A 21 10.03 18.92 -12.48
N SER A 22 9.32 20.05 -12.52
CA SER A 22 8.23 20.34 -11.60
C SER A 22 7.12 19.31 -11.84
N VAL A 23 7.01 18.32 -10.95
CA VAL A 23 5.85 17.41 -10.92
C VAL A 23 4.63 18.27 -10.59
N PRO A 24 3.61 18.35 -11.48
CA PRO A 24 2.39 19.03 -11.12
C PRO A 24 1.71 18.22 -10.00
N SER A 25 1.71 18.75 -8.79
CA SER A 25 0.90 18.24 -7.68
C SER A 25 -0.56 18.53 -7.95
N VAL A 26 -1.18 17.77 -8.86
CA VAL A 26 -2.63 17.70 -8.96
C VAL A 26 -3.08 16.87 -7.77
N PHE A 27 -3.39 17.56 -6.67
CA PHE A 27 -4.14 17.01 -5.55
C PHE A 27 -5.58 16.72 -6.01
N ASN A 28 -5.77 15.67 -6.79
CA ASN A 28 -7.07 15.04 -6.93
C ASN A 28 -7.23 14.09 -5.75
N ARG A 29 -8.24 14.32 -4.91
CA ARG A 29 -8.82 13.25 -4.09
C ARG A 29 -9.06 12.05 -5.02
N GLN A 30 -8.42 10.92 -4.77
CA GLN A 30 -8.57 9.72 -5.58
C GLN A 30 -9.88 9.03 -5.26
N THR A 31 -11.00 9.69 -5.53
CA THR A 31 -12.33 9.05 -5.46
C THR A 31 -12.60 8.18 -6.70
N GLY A 32 -11.59 7.81 -7.49
CA GLY A 32 -11.78 7.14 -8.79
C GLY A 32 -10.69 6.16 -9.24
N ASP A 33 -9.67 5.87 -8.44
CA ASP A 33 -8.62 4.91 -8.81
C ASP A 33 -8.43 3.87 -7.69
N LEU A 34 -9.55 3.33 -7.21
CA LEU A 34 -9.58 2.29 -6.18
C LEU A 34 -9.17 0.93 -6.80
N ALA A 35 -8.34 0.20 -6.08
CA ALA A 35 -8.14 -1.22 -6.31
C ALA A 35 -9.28 -1.99 -5.64
N THR A 36 -10.05 -2.73 -6.44
CA THR A 36 -11.08 -3.64 -5.97
C THR A 36 -10.45 -5.00 -5.70
N CYS A 37 -10.46 -5.44 -4.45
CA CYS A 37 -9.73 -6.61 -4.00
C CYS A 37 -10.61 -7.59 -3.23
N ASP A 38 -10.46 -8.87 -3.57
CA ASP A 38 -11.04 -10.00 -2.86
C ASP A 38 -9.94 -10.73 -2.09
N TYR A 39 -10.15 -10.91 -0.79
CA TYR A 39 -9.24 -11.54 0.16
C TYR A 39 -9.86 -12.80 0.71
N VAL A 40 -9.02 -13.76 1.10
CA VAL A 40 -9.42 -14.86 1.98
C VAL A 40 -8.66 -14.73 3.29
N PHE A 41 -9.38 -14.40 4.36
CA PHE A 41 -8.85 -14.28 5.71
C PHE A 41 -9.09 -15.57 6.49
N VAL A 42 -8.07 -16.09 7.16
CA VAL A 42 -8.16 -17.26 8.04
C VAL A 42 -7.72 -16.84 9.44
N PRO A 43 -8.59 -16.92 10.46
CA PRO A 43 -8.19 -16.54 11.79
C PRO A 43 -7.25 -17.60 12.40
N GLY A 44 -6.29 -17.16 13.20
CA GLY A 44 -5.34 -18.03 13.90
C GLY A 44 -5.95 -18.75 15.11
N VAL A 45 -7.15 -18.35 15.51
CA VAL A 45 -7.98 -18.96 16.56
C VAL A 45 -9.43 -18.98 16.09
N PRO A 46 -10.30 -19.86 16.62
CA PRO A 46 -11.73 -19.79 16.32
C PRO A 46 -12.30 -18.41 16.67
N VAL A 47 -13.11 -17.85 15.77
CA VAL A 47 -13.76 -16.54 15.93
C VAL A 47 -15.26 -16.74 15.82
N ASP A 48 -16.02 -16.07 16.68
CA ASP A 48 -17.48 -16.03 16.62
C ASP A 48 -17.93 -14.71 15.96
N PRO A 49 -18.52 -14.75 14.75
CA PRO A 49 -19.03 -13.57 14.06
C PRO A 49 -20.11 -12.80 14.82
N ALA A 50 -20.83 -13.45 15.76
CA ALA A 50 -21.88 -12.80 16.53
C ALA A 50 -21.34 -11.87 17.62
N THR A 51 -20.10 -12.09 18.06
CA THR A 51 -19.47 -11.34 19.16
C THR A 51 -18.24 -10.56 18.72
N THR A 52 -17.68 -10.88 17.56
CA THR A 52 -16.50 -10.21 17.00
C THR A 52 -16.88 -9.20 15.94
N ASN A 53 -16.38 -7.97 16.02
CA ASN A 53 -16.58 -6.97 14.99
C ASN A 53 -15.65 -7.21 13.78
N LEU A 54 -15.98 -8.24 12.99
CA LEU A 54 -15.20 -8.68 11.83
C LEU A 54 -14.96 -7.56 10.80
N LEU A 55 -15.94 -6.68 10.59
CA LEU A 55 -15.80 -5.55 9.67
C LEU A 55 -14.71 -4.56 10.13
N ALA A 56 -14.62 -4.30 11.44
CA ALA A 56 -13.55 -3.49 12.00
C ALA A 56 -12.18 -4.18 11.88
N GLU A 57 -12.13 -5.50 12.09
CA GLU A 57 -10.91 -6.29 11.90
C GLU A 57 -10.37 -6.15 10.47
N PHE A 58 -11.20 -6.46 9.47
CA PHE A 58 -10.77 -6.48 8.08
C PHE A 58 -10.41 -5.08 7.55
N ASN A 59 -11.23 -4.06 7.87
CA ASN A 59 -10.93 -2.68 7.49
C ASN A 59 -9.63 -2.17 8.14
N PHE A 60 -9.40 -2.54 9.40
CA PHE A 60 -8.15 -2.16 10.07
C PHE A 60 -6.96 -2.83 9.39
N ILE A 61 -7.00 -4.15 9.14
CA ILE A 61 -5.85 -4.86 8.58
C ILE A 61 -5.49 -4.33 7.19
N THR A 62 -6.46 -4.18 6.29
CA THR A 62 -6.18 -3.72 4.92
C THR A 62 -5.77 -2.25 4.91
N GLY A 63 -6.47 -1.39 5.65
CA GLY A 63 -6.18 0.04 5.76
C GLY A 63 -4.82 0.31 6.44
N HIS A 64 -4.52 -0.39 7.54
CA HIS A 64 -3.24 -0.25 8.24
C HIS A 64 -2.08 -0.74 7.37
N SER A 65 -2.23 -1.88 6.69
CA SER A 65 -1.21 -2.39 5.77
C SER A 65 -0.85 -1.36 4.70
N LEU A 66 -1.87 -0.75 4.06
CA LEU A 66 -1.66 0.33 3.10
C LEU A 66 -1.02 1.56 3.73
N ALA A 67 -1.46 1.98 4.91
CA ALA A 67 -0.90 3.15 5.59
C ALA A 67 0.58 2.98 5.96
N VAL A 68 1.01 1.74 6.25
CA VAL A 68 2.42 1.42 6.54
C VAL A 68 3.25 1.31 5.25
N GLY A 69 2.67 0.80 4.17
CA GLY A 69 3.37 0.60 2.89
C GLY A 69 3.47 1.85 2.02
N ALA A 70 2.47 2.72 2.07
CA ALA A 70 2.40 3.92 1.24
C ALA A 70 3.38 5.00 1.73
N PRO A 71 4.04 5.74 0.81
CA PRO A 71 5.07 6.71 1.15
C PRO A 71 4.56 7.87 2.01
N SER A 72 3.27 8.23 1.88
CA SER A 72 2.52 9.14 2.75
C SER A 72 1.15 9.41 2.13
N GLY A 73 0.14 9.70 2.94
CA GLY A 73 -1.12 10.28 2.46
C GLY A 73 -2.37 9.66 3.07
N ALA A 74 -3.53 10.12 2.61
CA ALA A 74 -4.80 9.53 2.99
C ALA A 74 -4.98 8.14 2.36
N ILE A 75 -5.68 7.25 3.07
CA ILE A 75 -6.23 6.02 2.50
C ILE A 75 -7.70 6.31 2.21
N ASP A 76 -8.10 6.16 0.96
CA ASP A 76 -9.49 6.26 0.52
C ASP A 76 -10.04 4.84 0.31
N GLY A 77 -11.28 4.59 0.72
CA GLY A 77 -11.92 3.30 0.51
C GLY A 77 -13.41 3.31 0.81
N THR A 78 -14.11 2.31 0.30
CA THR A 78 -15.57 2.15 0.45
C THR A 78 -15.95 1.25 1.62
N GLY A 79 -14.96 0.60 2.24
CA GLY A 79 -15.13 -0.33 3.35
C GLY A 79 -15.28 -1.78 2.90
N SER A 80 -15.11 -2.70 3.84
CA SER A 80 -15.17 -4.14 3.56
C SER A 80 -16.60 -4.67 3.61
N THR A 81 -16.90 -5.62 2.73
CA THR A 81 -17.97 -6.60 2.94
C THR A 81 -17.35 -7.98 3.11
N PHE A 82 -18.05 -8.92 3.76
CA PHE A 82 -17.51 -10.25 3.95
C PHE A 82 -18.59 -11.33 3.96
N THR A 83 -18.16 -12.56 3.69
CA THR A 83 -18.97 -13.78 3.84
C THR A 83 -18.10 -14.84 4.50
N GLU A 84 -18.66 -15.51 5.51
CA GLU A 84 -18.01 -16.64 6.18
C GLU A 84 -18.13 -17.91 5.34
N ASN A 85 -17.04 -18.67 5.26
CA ASN A 85 -16.96 -19.96 4.61
C ASN A 85 -17.17 -21.10 5.62
N PRO A 86 -17.54 -22.32 5.18
CA PRO A 86 -17.74 -23.47 6.06
C PRO A 86 -16.51 -23.97 6.85
N ASN A 87 -15.33 -23.42 6.56
CA ASN A 87 -14.05 -23.76 7.21
C ASN A 87 -13.55 -22.64 8.14
N ASP A 88 -14.46 -21.77 8.60
CA ASP A 88 -14.19 -20.62 9.48
C ASP A 88 -13.23 -19.57 8.87
N SER A 89 -13.07 -19.58 7.55
CA SER A 89 -12.40 -18.51 6.81
C SER A 89 -13.40 -17.49 6.28
N PHE A 90 -12.93 -16.32 5.88
CA PHE A 90 -13.78 -15.23 5.43
C PHE A 90 -13.34 -14.75 4.05
N ASN A 91 -14.27 -14.78 3.10
CA ASN A 91 -14.09 -14.05 1.84
C ASN A 91 -14.43 -12.59 2.14
N VAL A 92 -13.47 -11.70 1.91
CA VAL A 92 -13.62 -10.27 2.20
C VAL A 92 -13.42 -9.51 0.90
N HIS A 93 -14.37 -8.63 0.57
CA HIS A 93 -14.28 -7.73 -0.55
C HIS A 93 -14.02 -6.31 -0.03
N ASN A 94 -13.05 -5.60 -0.59
CA ASN A 94 -12.74 -4.23 -0.20
C ASN A 94 -12.21 -3.44 -1.40
N GLU A 95 -12.54 -2.14 -1.45
CA GLU A 95 -12.02 -1.22 -2.46
C GLU A 95 -11.22 -0.12 -1.77
N LEU A 96 -9.95 -0.01 -2.12
CA LEU A 96 -9.00 0.84 -1.42
C LEU A 96 -8.06 1.54 -2.40
N SER A 97 -7.61 2.73 -2.04
CA SER A 97 -6.45 3.39 -2.64
C SER A 97 -5.63 4.09 -1.58
N ALA A 98 -4.34 4.25 -1.86
CA ALA A 98 -3.48 5.12 -1.08
C ALA A 98 -3.16 6.37 -1.90
N GLN A 99 -3.29 7.54 -1.30
CA GLN A 99 -2.97 8.79 -1.97
C GLN A 99 -1.52 8.78 -2.48
N GLY A 100 -1.36 9.10 -3.76
CA GLY A 100 -0.04 9.10 -4.42
C GLY A 100 0.36 7.74 -4.99
N TRP A 101 -0.47 6.71 -4.87
CA TRP A 101 -0.37 5.47 -5.62
C TRP A 101 -1.43 5.40 -6.69
N THR A 102 -1.05 4.94 -7.87
CA THR A 102 -1.99 4.47 -8.88
C THR A 102 -2.73 3.22 -8.38
N CYS A 103 -3.87 2.89 -9.00
CA CYS A 103 -4.52 1.62 -8.70
C CYS A 103 -3.59 0.43 -8.92
N ALA A 104 -2.76 0.44 -9.97
CA ALA A 104 -1.80 -0.64 -10.24
C ALA A 104 -0.81 -0.84 -9.09
N GLN A 105 -0.29 0.25 -8.52
CA GLN A 105 0.62 0.18 -7.36
C GLN A 105 -0.10 -0.29 -6.09
N THR A 106 -1.32 0.20 -5.85
CA THR A 106 -2.14 -0.26 -4.73
C THR A 106 -2.46 -1.74 -4.83
N LYS A 107 -2.89 -2.19 -6.02
CA LYS A 107 -3.12 -3.59 -6.36
C LYS A 107 -1.88 -4.44 -6.09
N GLU A 108 -0.73 -4.07 -6.64
CA GLU A 108 0.51 -4.85 -6.50
C GLU A 108 0.90 -5.00 -5.04
N PHE A 109 0.77 -3.93 -4.26
CA PHE A 109 1.03 -3.97 -2.83
C PHE A 109 0.06 -4.89 -2.07
N LEU A 110 -1.25 -4.74 -2.30
CA LEU A 110 -2.28 -5.53 -1.62
C LEU A 110 -2.18 -7.01 -1.98
N GLU A 111 -1.92 -7.34 -3.24
CA GLU A 111 -1.67 -8.72 -3.68
C GLU A 111 -0.42 -9.32 -3.01
N GLY A 112 0.59 -8.49 -2.75
CA GLY A 112 1.78 -8.86 -1.99
C GLY A 112 1.52 -9.25 -0.53
N LEU A 113 0.35 -8.92 0.03
CA LEU A 113 -0.04 -9.35 1.39
C LEU A 113 -0.43 -10.83 1.45
N ALA A 114 -0.63 -11.49 0.31
CA ALA A 114 -0.98 -12.91 0.28
C ALA A 114 0.07 -13.75 1.04
N ARG A 115 -0.43 -14.72 1.81
CA ARG A 115 0.32 -15.59 2.72
C ARG A 115 0.96 -14.88 3.93
N SER A 116 0.71 -13.59 4.14
CA SER A 116 1.16 -12.90 5.35
C SER A 116 0.18 -13.06 6.51
N THR A 117 0.69 -13.00 7.74
CA THR A 117 -0.14 -12.92 8.95
C THR A 117 -0.16 -11.48 9.46
N GLN A 118 -1.35 -10.96 9.71
CA GLN A 118 -1.59 -9.61 10.20
C GLN A 118 -2.29 -9.66 11.56
N LEU A 119 -2.02 -8.69 12.43
CA LEU A 119 -2.69 -8.58 13.71
C LEU A 119 -3.87 -7.61 13.60
N GLY A 120 -5.07 -8.08 13.93
CA GLY A 120 -6.25 -7.23 14.00
C GLY A 120 -6.37 -6.47 15.33
N PRO A 121 -7.26 -5.46 15.41
CA PRO A 121 -7.42 -4.60 16.58
C PRO A 121 -7.91 -5.34 17.83
N SER A 122 -8.60 -6.47 17.69
CA SER A 122 -9.01 -7.34 18.81
C SER A 122 -7.89 -8.30 19.27
N GLY A 123 -6.68 -8.18 18.71
CA GLY A 123 -5.55 -9.06 19.01
C GLY A 123 -5.62 -10.43 18.33
N ILE A 124 -6.59 -10.65 17.45
CA ILE A 124 -6.69 -11.87 16.64
C ILE A 124 -5.64 -11.79 15.53
N SER A 125 -4.85 -12.86 15.39
CA SER A 125 -3.94 -13.01 14.24
C SER A 125 -4.71 -13.56 13.05
N TRP A 126 -4.51 -12.97 11.88
CA TRP A 126 -5.21 -13.30 10.66
C TRP A 126 -4.22 -13.65 9.55
N LEU A 127 -4.27 -14.87 9.05
CA LEU A 127 -3.58 -15.24 7.83
C LEU A 127 -4.37 -14.72 6.63
N ILE A 128 -3.77 -13.87 5.81
CA ILE A 128 -4.30 -13.51 4.50
C ILE A 128 -3.92 -14.65 3.55
N GLN A 129 -4.80 -15.63 3.35
CA GLN A 129 -4.49 -16.82 2.56
C GLN A 129 -4.27 -16.50 1.07
N SER A 130 -5.08 -15.59 0.53
CA SER A 130 -4.97 -15.11 -0.85
C SER A 130 -5.54 -13.71 -0.97
N VAL A 131 -5.08 -12.98 -1.99
CA VAL A 131 -5.60 -11.69 -2.40
C VAL A 131 -5.65 -11.68 -3.93
N ALA A 132 -6.73 -11.19 -4.50
CA ALA A 132 -6.87 -10.96 -5.93
C ALA A 132 -7.47 -9.58 -6.14
N CYS A 133 -6.78 -8.73 -6.90
CA CYS A 133 -7.19 -7.35 -7.10
C CYS A 133 -7.40 -7.02 -8.58
N THR A 134 -8.28 -6.08 -8.84
CA THR A 134 -8.50 -5.48 -10.16
C THR A 134 -8.58 -3.96 -10.04
N CYS A 135 -8.30 -3.28 -11.15
CA CYS A 135 -8.52 -1.85 -11.27
C CYS A 135 -9.76 -1.63 -12.12
N ALA A 136 -10.67 -0.75 -11.66
CA ALA A 136 -11.74 -0.29 -12.52
C ALA A 136 -11.12 0.44 -13.73
N THR A 137 -11.41 -0.06 -14.93
CA THR A 137 -10.94 0.52 -16.21
C THR A 137 -11.83 1.64 -16.67
#